data_AF-A0A3B0A6E0-F1
#
_entry.id   AF-A0A3B0A6E0-F1
#
_cell.length_a   1.000
_cell.length_b   1.000
_cell.length_c   1.000
_cell.angle_alpha   90.00
_cell.angle_beta   90.00
_cell.angle_gamma   90.00
#
_symmetry.space_group_name_H-M   'P 1'
#
loop_
_entity.id
_entity.type
_entity.pdbx_description
1 polymer ?
#
loop_
_entity_poly.entity_id
_entity_poly.type
_entity_poly.pdbx_seq_one_letter_code
_entity_poly.pdbx_strand_id
1 'polypeptide(L)'
;MTRAPANLLAVRSLLLTHLNPAAANRSADLEPAEVGIVGDPAHRGGYHCGSNRVVTNDYSVVESPRDRAGLTLDAAGLDVGQFEVRVDGRTHNLQTFSTWCVGQCAANAADTRDIREIIYSPDGRTVRRWDRLGRRKSGDNSHLWHTHFSFFRDAIKAGRDQTPLFRRYLTTIGLLEGPDMTKEEHDWLATIFKNLTVLDGRNPIGQIYTRMSVGEDHTGAKPPTYPTLKSISTQLSALQSALSTLSGRDFTDEDAIVAGVLAGLDPATIAARIVEHMPAEHARQLADELAARLAA
;
A
#
# COMPACT_ATOMS: atom_id res chain seq x y z
N MET A 1 -24.73 33.92 -20.67
CA MET A 1 -24.45 34.36 -19.28
C MET A 1 -23.15 33.71 -18.83
N THR A 2 -22.37 34.36 -17.96
CA THR A 2 -21.18 33.74 -17.34
C THR A 2 -21.60 32.52 -16.52
N ARG A 3 -20.81 31.44 -16.51
CA ARG A 3 -21.13 30.20 -15.78
C ARG A 3 -20.08 29.85 -14.74
N ALA A 4 -20.50 29.18 -13.67
CA ALA A 4 -19.59 28.51 -12.75
C ALA A 4 -19.20 27.14 -13.36
N PRO A 5 -17.92 26.89 -13.67
CA PRO A 5 -17.51 25.61 -14.24
C PRO A 5 -17.48 24.50 -13.19
N ALA A 6 -17.65 23.25 -13.64
CA ALA A 6 -17.74 22.08 -12.76
C ALA A 6 -16.51 21.89 -11.84
N ASN A 7 -15.32 22.19 -12.33
CA ASN A 7 -14.08 22.08 -11.55
C ASN A 7 -13.98 23.12 -10.41
N LEU A 8 -14.47 24.35 -10.59
CA LEU A 8 -14.56 25.31 -9.49
C LEU A 8 -15.73 25.02 -8.55
N LEU A 9 -16.83 24.47 -9.07
CA LEU A 9 -17.91 23.94 -8.22
C LEU A 9 -17.43 22.80 -7.33
N ALA A 10 -16.50 21.96 -7.81
CA ALA A 10 -15.88 20.91 -7.01
C ALA A 10 -15.03 21.50 -5.86
N VAL A 11 -14.23 22.54 -6.13
CA VAL A 11 -13.48 23.27 -5.08
C VAL A 11 -14.44 23.88 -4.06
N ARG A 12 -15.49 24.55 -4.53
CA ARG A 12 -16.52 25.15 -3.66
C ARG A 12 -17.17 24.09 -2.77
N SER A 13 -17.56 22.96 -3.34
CA SER A 13 -18.19 21.87 -2.58
C SER A 13 -17.24 21.33 -1.52
N LEU A 14 -15.97 21.09 -1.88
CA LEU A 14 -14.94 20.63 -0.95
C LEU A 14 -14.77 21.60 0.24
N LEU A 15 -14.60 22.90 -0.04
CA LEU A 15 -14.41 23.89 1.03
C LEU A 15 -15.63 23.98 1.94
N LEU A 16 -16.84 24.05 1.38
CA LEU A 16 -18.06 24.12 2.18
C LEU A 16 -18.26 22.87 3.03
N THR A 17 -17.98 21.68 2.50
CA THR A 17 -18.12 20.42 3.27
C THR A 17 -17.25 20.40 4.53
N HIS A 18 -16.06 21.01 4.50
CA HIS A 18 -15.10 20.90 5.62
C HIS A 18 -14.98 22.16 6.45
N LEU A 19 -15.30 23.34 5.90
CA LEU A 19 -15.18 24.64 6.58
C LEU A 19 -16.54 25.22 6.98
N ASN A 20 -17.65 24.52 6.71
CA ASN A 20 -18.98 24.81 7.24
C ASN A 20 -19.56 23.61 8.02
N PRO A 21 -18.94 23.22 9.16
CA PRO A 21 -19.31 21.98 9.85
C PRO A 21 -20.59 22.08 10.70
N ALA A 22 -21.19 23.26 10.91
CA ALA A 22 -22.33 23.41 11.81
C ALA A 22 -23.68 23.51 11.08
N ALA A 23 -24.73 22.93 11.68
CA ALA A 23 -26.12 23.08 11.23
C ALA A 23 -26.75 24.46 11.57
N ALA A 24 -26.00 25.32 12.25
CA ALA A 24 -26.43 26.67 12.62
C ALA A 24 -25.39 27.66 12.13
N ASN A 25 -25.80 28.63 11.32
CA ASN A 25 -24.95 29.71 10.79
C ASN A 25 -24.21 30.42 11.93
N ARG A 26 -22.96 30.01 12.21
CA ARG A 26 -22.08 30.79 13.06
C ARG A 26 -21.43 31.83 12.19
N SER A 27 -21.20 33.02 12.72
CA SER A 27 -20.45 34.08 12.03
C SER A 27 -18.99 33.71 11.68
N ALA A 28 -18.57 32.48 12.00
CA ALA A 28 -17.23 31.96 11.84
C ALA A 28 -17.20 30.71 10.93
N ASP A 29 -18.32 30.28 10.37
CA ASP A 29 -18.36 29.19 9.39
C ASP A 29 -18.27 29.77 7.97
N LEU A 30 -17.73 29.00 7.01
CA LEU A 30 -17.66 29.43 5.61
C LEU A 30 -19.04 29.27 4.94
N GLU A 31 -19.74 30.38 4.70
CA GLU A 31 -21.10 30.30 4.16
C GLU A 31 -21.13 30.10 2.64
N PRO A 32 -22.19 29.48 2.06
CA PRO A 32 -22.32 29.28 0.62
C PRO A 32 -22.18 30.56 -0.22
N ALA A 33 -22.58 31.71 0.33
CA ALA A 33 -22.48 33.03 -0.31
C ALA A 33 -21.04 33.60 -0.27
N GLU A 34 -20.20 33.08 0.63
CA GLU A 34 -18.82 33.50 0.83
C GLU A 34 -17.83 32.71 -0.03
N VAL A 35 -18.33 31.70 -0.77
CA VAL A 35 -17.56 30.96 -1.77
C VAL A 35 -18.06 31.30 -3.18
N GLY A 36 -17.61 32.45 -3.68
CA GLY A 36 -18.08 33.06 -4.92
C GLY A 36 -17.30 32.59 -6.14
N ILE A 37 -17.98 32.30 -7.26
CA ILE A 37 -17.32 31.91 -8.53
C ILE A 37 -17.65 32.89 -9.66
N VAL A 38 -18.93 33.24 -9.81
CA VAL A 38 -19.40 34.15 -10.87
C VAL A 38 -19.68 35.51 -10.26
N GLY A 39 -19.10 36.55 -10.86
CA GLY A 39 -19.31 37.92 -10.40
C GLY A 39 -20.76 38.35 -10.61
N ASP A 40 -21.27 39.23 -9.75
CA ASP A 40 -22.61 39.79 -9.83
C ASP A 40 -22.88 40.52 -11.17
N PRO A 41 -24.12 40.91 -11.50
CA PRO A 41 -24.41 41.60 -12.76
C PRO A 41 -23.69 42.94 -12.97
N ALA A 42 -23.14 43.58 -11.94
CA ALA A 42 -22.38 44.82 -12.03
C ALA A 42 -20.88 44.58 -12.27
N HIS A 43 -20.37 43.42 -11.89
CA HIS A 43 -18.97 43.05 -12.06
C HIS A 43 -18.61 43.01 -13.56
N ARG A 44 -17.58 43.74 -13.97
CA ARG A 44 -17.13 43.84 -15.37
C ARG A 44 -15.66 43.50 -15.42
N GLY A 45 -15.32 42.52 -16.26
CA GLY A 45 -13.97 42.05 -16.39
C GLY A 45 -13.47 41.12 -15.29
N GLY A 46 -12.19 40.75 -15.39
CA GLY A 46 -11.51 39.87 -14.44
C GLY A 46 -11.93 38.40 -14.53
N TYR A 47 -11.39 37.61 -13.60
CA TYR A 47 -11.54 36.15 -13.59
C TYR A 47 -12.95 35.67 -13.23
N HIS A 48 -13.75 36.49 -12.54
CA HIS A 48 -15.17 36.19 -12.28
C HIS A 48 -16.09 36.34 -13.51
N CYS A 49 -15.57 36.86 -14.62
CA CYS A 49 -16.30 37.03 -15.87
C CYS A 49 -15.87 36.00 -16.92
N GLY A 50 -16.86 35.45 -17.63
CA GLY A 50 -16.65 34.73 -18.88
C GLY A 50 -16.54 35.69 -20.08
N SER A 51 -16.32 35.14 -21.26
CA SER A 51 -16.20 35.82 -22.56
C SER A 51 -17.30 36.84 -22.85
N ASN A 52 -18.50 36.64 -22.33
CA ASN A 52 -19.63 37.56 -22.52
C ASN A 52 -19.58 38.82 -21.64
N ARG A 53 -18.61 38.93 -20.72
CA ARG A 53 -18.52 40.02 -19.72
C ARG A 53 -17.11 40.55 -19.48
N VAL A 54 -16.08 39.89 -20.01
CA VAL A 54 -14.75 40.48 -20.09
C VAL A 54 -14.77 41.70 -21.01
N VAL A 55 -13.98 42.71 -20.68
CA VAL A 55 -13.90 43.97 -21.45
C VAL A 55 -12.73 43.93 -22.43
N THR A 56 -12.69 44.87 -23.38
CA THR A 56 -11.54 45.03 -24.27
C THR A 56 -10.26 45.24 -23.46
N ASN A 57 -9.18 44.52 -23.81
CA ASN A 57 -7.90 44.55 -23.10
C ASN A 57 -7.95 44.12 -21.63
N ASP A 58 -8.94 43.31 -21.25
CA ASP A 58 -9.01 42.73 -19.91
C ASP A 58 -7.72 41.95 -19.58
N TYR A 59 -7.10 42.31 -18.47
CA TYR A 59 -5.84 41.71 -18.05
C TYR A 59 -5.95 40.20 -17.84
N SER A 60 -7.13 39.72 -17.42
CA SER A 60 -7.45 38.30 -17.25
C SER A 60 -7.56 37.54 -18.58
N VAL A 61 -7.29 38.19 -19.71
CA VAL A 61 -7.27 37.61 -21.06
C VAL A 61 -5.96 37.92 -21.77
N VAL A 62 -5.48 39.17 -21.71
CA VAL A 62 -4.39 39.60 -22.60
C VAL A 62 -2.98 39.36 -22.05
N GLU A 63 -2.80 39.33 -20.73
CA GLU A 63 -1.47 39.24 -20.10
C GLU A 63 -0.82 37.85 -20.21
N SER A 64 -1.59 36.81 -20.56
CA SER A 64 -1.13 35.42 -20.65
C SER A 64 -1.69 34.72 -21.89
N PRO A 65 -0.87 33.98 -22.65
CA PRO A 65 -1.37 33.10 -23.70
C PRO A 65 -2.33 32.02 -23.18
N ARG A 66 -2.11 31.51 -21.96
CA ARG A 66 -2.98 30.52 -21.31
C ARG A 66 -4.39 31.09 -21.10
N ASP A 67 -4.47 32.32 -20.63
CA ASP A 67 -5.76 32.97 -20.38
C ASP A 67 -6.50 33.29 -21.67
N ARG A 68 -5.79 33.78 -22.68
CA ARG A 68 -6.34 34.05 -24.02
C ARG A 68 -6.90 32.80 -24.69
N ALA A 69 -6.12 31.72 -24.70
CA ALA A 69 -6.50 30.45 -25.33
C ALA A 69 -7.64 29.73 -24.57
N GLY A 70 -7.74 30.00 -23.28
CA GLY A 70 -8.72 29.43 -22.37
C GLY A 70 -10.05 30.16 -22.26
N LEU A 71 -10.21 31.32 -22.92
CA LEU A 71 -11.42 32.14 -22.75
C LEU A 71 -12.68 31.43 -23.27
N THR A 72 -13.61 31.12 -22.35
CA THR A 72 -14.95 30.55 -22.62
C THR A 72 -16.02 31.38 -21.91
N LEU A 73 -17.27 30.91 -21.84
CA LEU A 73 -18.32 31.51 -21.00
C LEU A 73 -18.11 31.27 -19.49
N ASP A 74 -17.10 30.50 -19.10
CA ASP A 74 -16.89 30.11 -17.72
C ASP A 74 -16.07 31.16 -16.97
N ALA A 75 -16.43 31.39 -15.71
CA ALA A 75 -15.57 32.11 -14.78
C ALA A 75 -14.35 31.25 -14.42
N ALA A 76 -13.25 31.92 -14.12
CA ALA A 76 -11.99 31.34 -13.67
C ALA A 76 -11.51 31.96 -12.34
N GLY A 77 -12.42 32.63 -11.63
CA GLY A 77 -12.21 33.24 -10.32
C GLY A 77 -12.92 32.45 -9.22
N LEU A 78 -12.33 32.42 -8.03
CA LEU A 78 -12.92 31.86 -6.82
C LEU A 78 -12.61 32.80 -5.65
N ASP A 79 -13.65 33.31 -5.00
CA ASP A 79 -13.52 34.01 -3.72
C ASP A 79 -13.78 33.03 -2.58
N VAL A 80 -12.99 33.14 -1.52
CA VAL A 80 -13.17 32.42 -0.26
C VAL A 80 -13.25 33.45 0.86
N GLY A 81 -14.41 33.55 1.51
CA GLY A 81 -14.65 34.47 2.62
C GLY A 81 -14.12 33.97 3.96
N GLN A 82 -14.63 34.55 5.04
CA GLN A 82 -14.12 34.28 6.38
C GLN A 82 -14.55 32.90 6.86
N PHE A 83 -13.69 32.31 7.69
CA PHE A 83 -13.99 31.11 8.45
C PHE A 83 -13.03 31.01 9.64
N GLU A 84 -13.40 30.22 10.63
CA GLU A 84 -12.57 29.82 11.74
C GLU A 84 -12.86 28.36 12.12
N VAL A 85 -11.84 27.53 12.09
CA VAL A 85 -11.91 26.12 12.51
C VAL A 85 -10.80 25.84 13.52
N ARG A 86 -11.10 25.03 14.53
CA ARG A 86 -10.13 24.64 15.56
C ARG A 86 -9.84 23.15 15.47
N VAL A 87 -8.60 22.81 15.14
CA VAL A 87 -8.11 21.42 15.01
C VAL A 87 -6.86 21.28 15.86
N ASP A 88 -6.79 20.24 16.68
CA ASP A 88 -5.64 19.94 17.56
C ASP A 88 -5.16 21.15 18.40
N GLY A 89 -6.11 21.95 18.89
CA GLY A 89 -5.81 23.14 19.70
C GLY A 89 -5.24 24.34 18.93
N ARG A 90 -5.18 24.27 17.60
CA ARG A 90 -4.78 25.37 16.70
C ARG A 90 -6.01 25.94 15.99
N THR A 91 -6.01 27.25 15.82
CA THR A 91 -7.06 27.95 15.07
C THR A 91 -6.58 28.20 13.64
N HIS A 92 -7.40 27.80 12.67
CA HIS A 92 -7.21 28.02 11.24
C HIS A 92 -8.35 28.91 10.73
N ASN A 93 -8.00 29.86 9.87
CA ASN A 93 -8.90 30.90 9.40
C ASN A 93 -8.45 31.42 8.03
N LEU A 94 -9.15 32.42 7.50
CA LEU A 94 -8.85 33.02 6.20
C LEU A 94 -7.37 33.45 6.06
N GLN A 95 -6.77 34.08 7.08
CA GLN A 95 -5.39 34.56 6.99
C GLN A 95 -4.37 33.41 6.94
N THR A 96 -4.54 32.41 7.81
CA THR A 96 -3.64 31.24 7.83
C THR A 96 -3.79 30.39 6.58
N PHE A 97 -5.01 30.23 6.07
CA PHE A 97 -5.31 29.58 4.80
C PHE A 97 -4.61 30.25 3.62
N SER A 98 -4.83 31.55 3.47
CA SER A 98 -4.36 32.28 2.29
C SER A 98 -2.85 32.39 2.26
N THR A 99 -2.24 32.62 3.44
CA THR A 99 -0.77 32.63 3.59
C THR A 99 -0.18 31.26 3.27
N TRP A 100 -0.81 30.16 3.70
CA TRP A 100 -0.37 28.81 3.37
C TRP A 100 -0.46 28.55 1.86
N CYS A 101 -1.59 28.87 1.21
CA CYS A 101 -1.77 28.69 -0.23
C CYS A 101 -0.75 29.49 -1.05
N VAL A 102 -0.50 30.74 -0.67
CA VAL A 102 0.53 31.58 -1.31
C VAL A 102 1.92 31.00 -1.10
N GLY A 103 2.21 30.45 0.09
CA GLY A 103 3.46 29.73 0.36
C GLY A 103 3.67 28.55 -0.61
N GLN A 104 2.65 27.75 -0.85
CA GLN A 104 2.72 26.64 -1.82
C GLN A 104 2.92 27.13 -3.26
N CYS A 105 2.26 28.23 -3.61
CA CYS A 105 2.39 28.85 -4.92
C CYS A 105 3.81 29.40 -5.15
N ALA A 106 4.39 30.06 -4.14
CA ALA A 106 5.76 30.56 -4.15
C ALA A 106 6.80 29.42 -4.20
N ALA A 107 6.53 28.30 -3.51
CA ALA A 107 7.35 27.09 -3.57
C ALA A 107 7.18 26.30 -4.89
N ASN A 108 6.33 26.77 -5.80
CA ASN A 108 6.02 26.13 -7.08
C ASN A 108 5.57 24.66 -6.93
N ALA A 109 4.79 24.36 -5.89
CA ALA A 109 4.22 23.05 -5.68
C ALA A 109 3.38 22.61 -6.90
N ALA A 110 3.44 21.32 -7.26
CA ALA A 110 2.91 20.82 -8.53
C ALA A 110 1.42 21.11 -8.76
N ASP A 111 0.63 21.08 -7.70
CA ASP A 111 -0.81 21.37 -7.64
C ASP A 111 -1.17 22.86 -7.70
N THR A 112 -0.18 23.76 -7.79
CA THR A 112 -0.40 25.22 -7.90
C THR A 112 -0.21 25.75 -9.31
N ARG A 113 0.14 24.90 -10.28
CA ARG A 113 0.51 25.29 -11.65
C ARG A 113 -0.62 25.94 -12.44
N ASP A 114 -1.86 25.66 -12.06
CA ASP A 114 -3.05 26.23 -12.69
C ASP A 114 -3.52 27.54 -12.02
N ILE A 115 -2.91 27.93 -10.90
CA ILE A 115 -3.20 29.20 -10.23
C ILE A 115 -2.36 30.30 -10.87
N ARG A 116 -3.06 31.35 -11.31
CA ARG A 116 -2.50 32.53 -11.93
C ARG A 116 -2.16 33.60 -10.90
N GLU A 117 -3.11 33.94 -10.03
CA GLU A 117 -2.90 34.90 -8.95
C GLU A 117 -3.73 34.56 -7.72
N ILE A 118 -3.25 35.03 -6.56
CA ILE A 118 -3.97 35.02 -5.29
C ILE A 118 -3.89 36.42 -4.71
N ILE A 119 -5.03 37.05 -4.47
CA ILE A 119 -5.13 38.34 -3.77
C ILE A 119 -5.66 38.05 -2.38
N TYR A 120 -4.93 38.46 -1.36
CA TYR A 120 -5.18 38.05 0.01
C TYR A 120 -4.74 39.10 1.01
N SER A 121 -5.21 38.94 2.25
CA SER A 121 -4.69 39.68 3.40
C SER A 121 -3.98 38.74 4.37
N PRO A 122 -2.65 38.90 4.60
CA PRO A 122 -1.94 38.06 5.55
C PRO A 122 -2.25 38.37 7.02
N ASP A 123 -2.73 39.59 7.30
CA ASP A 123 -2.89 40.13 8.65
C ASP A 123 -4.26 40.80 8.89
N GLY A 124 -5.16 40.74 7.91
CA GLY A 124 -6.46 41.42 7.94
C GLY A 124 -6.39 42.96 7.80
N ARG A 125 -5.21 43.52 7.48
CA ARG A 125 -4.98 44.97 7.39
C ARG A 125 -4.32 45.40 6.09
N THR A 126 -3.46 44.55 5.55
CA THR A 126 -2.73 44.78 4.31
C THR A 126 -3.26 43.85 3.23
N VAL A 127 -3.37 44.35 2.01
CA VAL A 127 -3.72 43.53 0.84
C VAL A 127 -2.45 43.27 0.03
N ARG A 128 -2.24 42.02 -0.34
CA ARG A 128 -1.13 41.57 -1.16
C ARG A 128 -1.64 40.77 -2.34
N ARG A 129 -0.82 40.69 -3.39
CA ARG A 129 -1.05 39.79 -4.51
C ARG A 129 0.17 38.94 -4.76
N TRP A 130 -0.02 37.64 -4.77
CA TRP A 130 0.90 36.72 -5.43
C TRP A 130 0.44 36.56 -6.89
N ASP A 131 1.36 36.72 -7.84
CA ASP A 131 1.08 36.60 -9.27
C ASP A 131 2.17 35.75 -9.92
N ARG A 132 1.78 34.64 -10.54
CA ARG A 132 2.71 33.73 -11.20
C ARG A 132 3.46 34.38 -12.37
N LEU A 133 2.87 35.38 -13.00
CA LEU A 133 3.50 36.12 -14.10
C LEU A 133 4.40 37.26 -13.61
N GLY A 134 4.38 37.56 -12.30
CA GLY A 134 5.16 38.65 -11.72
C GLY A 134 4.77 40.05 -12.20
N ARG A 135 3.58 40.22 -12.80
CA ARG A 135 3.13 41.48 -13.41
C ARG A 135 2.45 42.40 -12.40
N ARG A 136 1.82 41.84 -11.38
CA ARG A 136 0.98 42.57 -10.42
C ARG A 136 1.38 42.24 -8.97
N LYS A 137 1.23 43.22 -8.06
CA LYS A 137 1.75 43.12 -6.68
C LYS A 137 0.75 43.43 -5.55
N SER A 138 -0.41 44.02 -5.85
CA SER A 138 -1.42 44.38 -4.85
C SER A 138 -2.85 44.18 -5.39
N GLY A 139 -3.86 44.34 -4.52
CA GLY A 139 -5.29 44.38 -4.81
C GLY A 139 -5.99 45.58 -4.15
N ASP A 140 -7.32 45.56 -4.12
CA ASP A 140 -8.13 46.56 -3.40
C ASP A 140 -8.55 46.08 -2.00
N ASN A 141 -9.13 46.98 -1.20
CA ASN A 141 -9.49 46.73 0.21
C ASN A 141 -10.61 45.70 0.42
N SER A 142 -11.33 45.27 -0.64
CA SER A 142 -12.36 44.22 -0.48
C SER A 142 -11.73 42.88 -0.06
N HIS A 143 -10.46 42.66 -0.44
CA HIS A 143 -9.66 41.48 -0.13
C HIS A 143 -9.15 41.44 1.33
N LEU A 144 -9.54 42.40 2.17
CA LEU A 144 -9.35 42.29 3.62
C LEU A 144 -10.28 41.25 4.25
N TRP A 145 -11.42 40.97 3.59
CA TRP A 145 -12.50 40.15 4.11
C TRP A 145 -12.69 38.83 3.34
N HIS A 146 -12.03 38.66 2.20
CA HIS A 146 -12.00 37.42 1.42
C HIS A 146 -10.66 37.28 0.71
N THR A 147 -10.37 36.07 0.25
CA THR A 147 -9.22 35.78 -0.63
C THR A 147 -9.71 35.41 -2.01
N HIS A 148 -9.15 36.11 -3.00
CA HIS A 148 -9.48 35.91 -4.40
C HIS A 148 -8.42 35.02 -5.07
N PHE A 149 -8.85 33.91 -5.62
CA PHE A 149 -8.04 33.02 -6.47
C PHE A 149 -8.43 33.24 -7.93
N SER A 150 -7.43 33.43 -8.77
CA SER A 150 -7.57 33.37 -10.22
C SER A 150 -6.85 32.14 -10.74
N PHE A 151 -7.55 31.33 -11.52
CA PHE A 151 -7.00 30.20 -12.24
C PHE A 151 -6.74 30.58 -13.69
N PHE A 152 -5.70 30.00 -14.29
CA PHE A 152 -5.52 30.17 -15.73
C PHE A 152 -6.73 29.62 -16.48
N ARG A 153 -7.25 30.40 -17.42
CA ARG A 153 -8.49 30.03 -18.12
C ARG A 153 -8.33 28.74 -18.94
N ASP A 154 -7.14 28.40 -19.42
CA ASP A 154 -6.90 27.16 -20.16
C ASP A 154 -7.12 25.92 -19.29
N ALA A 155 -6.74 25.96 -18.03
CA ALA A 155 -6.95 24.89 -17.06
C ALA A 155 -8.43 24.70 -16.77
N ILE A 156 -9.16 25.82 -16.64
CA ILE A 156 -10.61 25.82 -16.47
C ILE A 156 -11.30 25.20 -17.69
N LYS A 157 -10.98 25.70 -18.88
CA LYS A 157 -11.51 25.19 -20.16
C LYS A 157 -11.22 23.71 -20.37
N ALA A 158 -10.03 23.25 -19.98
CA ALA A 158 -9.62 21.85 -20.10
C ALA A 158 -10.29 20.94 -19.04
N GLY A 159 -11.08 21.49 -18.12
CA GLY A 159 -11.73 20.71 -17.07
C GLY A 159 -10.76 20.09 -16.06
N ARG A 160 -9.55 20.66 -15.91
CA ARG A 160 -8.57 20.14 -14.95
C ARG A 160 -9.11 20.26 -13.53
N ASP A 161 -8.83 19.26 -12.72
CA ASP A 161 -9.18 19.26 -11.29
C ASP A 161 -8.42 20.38 -10.56
N GLN A 162 -9.18 21.26 -9.91
CA GLN A 162 -8.65 22.39 -9.14
C GLN A 162 -8.69 22.14 -7.62
N THR A 163 -9.19 20.97 -7.17
CA THR A 163 -9.25 20.59 -5.76
C THR A 163 -7.92 20.27 -5.07
N PRO A 164 -6.83 19.83 -5.75
CA PRO A 164 -5.66 19.27 -5.07
C PRO A 164 -5.00 20.18 -4.02
N LEU A 165 -4.82 21.48 -4.30
CA LEU A 165 -4.23 22.41 -3.33
C LEU A 165 -5.09 22.53 -2.07
N PHE A 166 -6.42 22.66 -2.24
CA PHE A 166 -7.37 22.82 -1.16
C PHE A 166 -7.52 21.53 -0.36
N ARG A 167 -7.53 20.37 -1.03
CA ARG A 167 -7.49 19.05 -0.37
C ARG A 167 -6.25 18.92 0.48
N ARG A 168 -5.07 19.28 -0.05
CA ARG A 168 -3.82 19.22 0.71
C ARG A 168 -3.83 20.20 1.89
N TYR A 169 -4.40 21.40 1.75
CA TYR A 169 -4.59 22.30 2.89
C TYR A 169 -5.43 21.64 3.99
N LEU A 170 -6.62 21.14 3.63
CA LEU A 170 -7.54 20.49 4.56
C LEU A 170 -6.90 19.28 5.26
N THR A 171 -6.12 18.47 4.53
CA THR A 171 -5.31 17.39 5.11
C THR A 171 -4.24 17.94 6.06
N THR A 172 -3.52 19.00 5.67
CA THR A 172 -2.44 19.60 6.47
C THR A 172 -2.96 20.14 7.81
N ILE A 173 -4.19 20.67 7.83
CA ILE A 173 -4.82 21.18 9.06
C ILE A 173 -5.64 20.13 9.80
N GLY A 174 -5.65 18.87 9.35
CA GLY A 174 -6.30 17.75 10.02
C GLY A 174 -7.83 17.64 9.82
N LEU A 175 -8.41 18.35 8.84
CA LEU A 175 -9.84 18.22 8.50
C LEU A 175 -10.13 17.13 7.46
N LEU A 176 -9.11 16.66 6.78
CA LEU A 176 -9.16 15.48 5.93
C LEU A 176 -8.11 14.49 6.41
N GLU A 177 -8.47 13.22 6.41
CA GLU A 177 -7.48 12.15 6.46
C GLU A 177 -6.57 12.30 5.23
N GLY A 178 -5.26 12.19 5.45
CA GLY A 178 -4.32 12.14 4.34
C GLY A 178 -4.57 10.91 3.48
N PRO A 179 -3.95 10.80 2.30
CA PRO A 179 -3.89 9.49 1.68
C PRO A 179 -3.25 8.53 2.70
N ASP A 180 -3.89 7.39 2.97
CA ASP A 180 -3.39 6.33 3.86
C ASP A 180 -1.97 5.85 3.50
N MET A 181 -1.47 6.25 2.34
CA MET A 181 -0.15 6.01 1.81
C MET A 181 0.42 7.23 1.10
N THR A 182 1.68 7.53 1.36
CA THR A 182 2.53 8.35 0.50
C THR A 182 2.74 7.69 -0.86
N LYS A 183 3.20 8.46 -1.86
CA LYS A 183 3.53 7.90 -3.18
C LYS A 183 4.64 6.85 -3.05
N GLU A 184 5.61 7.10 -2.19
CA GLU A 184 6.72 6.20 -1.90
C GLU A 184 6.23 4.88 -1.32
N GLU A 185 5.32 4.91 -0.34
CA GLU A 185 4.72 3.71 0.23
C GLU A 185 3.84 2.97 -0.78
N HIS A 186 3.14 3.69 -1.65
CA HIS A 186 2.36 3.08 -2.74
C HIS A 186 3.27 2.38 -3.76
N ASP A 187 4.35 3.03 -4.20
CA ASP A 187 5.34 2.45 -5.10
C ASP A 187 6.03 1.22 -4.45
N TRP A 188 6.29 1.29 -3.14
CA TRP A 188 6.84 0.18 -2.36
C TRP A 188 5.86 -1.01 -2.29
N LEU A 189 4.59 -0.76 -2.01
CA LEU A 189 3.55 -1.79 -1.99
C LEU A 189 3.33 -2.41 -3.38
N ALA A 190 3.37 -1.61 -4.45
CA ALA A 190 3.32 -2.13 -5.81
C ALA A 190 4.52 -3.06 -6.11
N THR A 191 5.70 -2.71 -5.60
CA THR A 191 6.90 -3.54 -5.71
C THR A 191 6.77 -4.85 -4.93
N ILE A 192 6.28 -4.80 -3.69
CA ILE A 192 6.01 -6.00 -2.88
C ILE A 192 5.00 -6.90 -3.56
N PHE A 193 3.89 -6.35 -4.03
CA PHE A 193 2.84 -7.10 -4.71
C PHE A 193 3.38 -7.79 -5.96
N LYS A 194 4.20 -7.09 -6.76
CA LYS A 194 4.89 -7.68 -7.91
C LYS A 194 5.82 -8.82 -7.52
N ASN A 195 6.57 -8.69 -6.42
CA ASN A 195 7.50 -9.73 -5.97
C ASN A 195 6.78 -10.94 -5.36
N LEU A 196 5.69 -10.73 -4.63
CA LEU A 196 4.88 -11.82 -4.05
C LEU A 196 4.12 -12.60 -5.13
N THR A 197 3.59 -11.93 -6.15
CA THR A 197 2.92 -12.60 -7.27
C THR A 197 3.87 -13.43 -8.15
N VAL A 198 5.17 -13.12 -8.13
CA VAL A 198 6.20 -14.01 -8.72
C VAL A 198 6.33 -15.33 -7.96
N LEU A 199 5.95 -15.40 -6.68
CA LEU A 199 6.11 -16.60 -5.85
C LEU A 199 4.79 -17.33 -5.58
N ASP A 200 3.63 -16.69 -5.72
CA ASP A 200 2.32 -17.29 -5.43
C ASP A 200 1.72 -18.14 -6.59
N GLY A 201 2.44 -18.23 -7.71
CA GLY A 201 2.01 -19.01 -8.88
C GLY A 201 0.96 -18.34 -9.77
N ARG A 202 0.59 -17.07 -9.56
CA ARG A 202 -0.25 -16.30 -10.50
C ARG A 202 0.55 -15.65 -11.62
N ASN A 203 1.84 -15.40 -11.41
CA ASN A 203 2.76 -14.97 -12.46
C ASN A 203 3.29 -16.17 -13.26
N PRO A 204 3.35 -16.10 -14.62
CA PRO A 204 3.92 -17.15 -15.46
C PRO A 204 5.32 -17.61 -15.03
N ILE A 205 6.18 -16.69 -14.56
CA ILE A 205 7.53 -17.01 -14.08
C ILE A 205 7.46 -17.83 -12.79
N GLY A 206 6.56 -17.48 -11.87
CA GLY A 206 6.33 -18.24 -10.64
C GLY A 206 5.84 -19.66 -10.91
N GLN A 207 4.91 -19.82 -11.85
CA GLN A 207 4.45 -21.13 -12.29
C GLN A 207 5.59 -21.98 -12.87
N ILE A 208 6.52 -21.37 -13.62
CA ILE A 208 7.70 -22.08 -14.13
C ILE A 208 8.59 -22.56 -12.98
N TYR A 209 8.89 -21.71 -11.99
CA TYR A 209 9.69 -22.11 -10.83
C TYR A 209 9.03 -23.23 -10.02
N THR A 210 7.72 -23.15 -9.77
CA THR A 210 6.97 -24.21 -9.07
C THR A 210 6.97 -25.51 -9.89
N ARG A 211 6.72 -25.44 -11.21
CA ARG A 211 6.76 -26.62 -12.09
C ARG A 211 8.13 -27.26 -12.16
N MET A 212 9.19 -26.45 -12.26
CA MET A 212 10.58 -26.94 -12.27
C MET A 212 10.96 -27.60 -10.93
N SER A 213 10.50 -27.05 -9.79
CA SER A 213 10.82 -27.63 -8.48
C SER A 213 10.13 -28.97 -8.23
N VAL A 214 8.95 -29.21 -8.83
CA VAL A 214 8.25 -30.52 -8.78
C VAL A 214 8.52 -31.44 -9.98
N GLY A 215 9.28 -30.98 -10.97
CA GLY A 215 9.63 -31.75 -12.16
C GLY A 215 8.49 -31.92 -13.18
N GLU A 216 7.53 -30.99 -13.20
CA GLU A 216 6.34 -31.01 -14.06
C GLU A 216 6.40 -29.86 -15.09
N ASP A 217 7.41 -29.85 -15.96
CA ASP A 217 7.36 -28.98 -17.13
C ASP A 217 6.59 -29.67 -18.26
N HIS A 218 5.29 -29.37 -18.37
CA HIS A 218 4.37 -29.93 -19.36
C HIS A 218 4.62 -29.44 -20.81
N THR A 219 5.69 -28.67 -21.06
CA THR A 219 5.97 -28.10 -22.39
C THR A 219 6.88 -28.96 -23.29
N GLY A 220 7.16 -30.21 -22.90
CA GLY A 220 8.06 -31.09 -23.67
C GLY A 220 9.54 -30.81 -23.44
N ALA A 221 9.87 -29.99 -22.44
CA ALA A 221 11.23 -29.80 -21.97
C ALA A 221 11.76 -31.09 -21.34
N LYS A 222 13.04 -31.40 -21.58
CA LYS A 222 13.70 -32.53 -20.92
C LYS A 222 13.68 -32.29 -19.40
N PRO A 223 13.37 -33.30 -18.59
CA PRO A 223 13.43 -33.18 -17.14
C PRO A 223 14.78 -32.62 -16.71
N PRO A 224 14.81 -31.73 -15.69
CA PRO A 224 16.07 -31.19 -15.20
C PRO A 224 17.02 -32.31 -14.75
N THR A 225 18.31 -32.15 -15.03
CA THR A 225 19.36 -33.13 -14.68
C THR A 225 19.78 -33.06 -13.21
N TYR A 226 19.26 -32.09 -12.46
CA TYR A 226 19.47 -31.93 -11.02
C TYR A 226 18.31 -32.50 -10.20
N PRO A 227 18.53 -32.85 -8.92
CA PRO A 227 17.47 -33.34 -8.04
C PRO A 227 16.30 -32.34 -7.92
N THR A 228 15.08 -32.85 -8.09
CA THR A 228 13.82 -32.14 -7.86
C THR A 228 13.21 -32.57 -6.52
N LEU A 229 12.19 -31.85 -6.03
CA LEU A 229 11.47 -32.28 -4.83
C LEU A 229 10.87 -33.68 -4.99
N LYS A 230 10.43 -34.02 -6.21
CA LYS A 230 9.91 -35.34 -6.55
C LYS A 230 11.01 -36.40 -6.47
N SER A 231 12.18 -36.17 -7.06
CA SER A 231 13.28 -37.13 -6.98
C SER A 231 13.83 -37.29 -5.57
N ILE A 232 13.88 -36.20 -4.78
CA ILE A 232 14.29 -36.25 -3.37
C ILE A 232 13.29 -37.06 -2.56
N SER A 233 11.98 -36.85 -2.75
CA SER A 233 10.94 -37.64 -2.09
C SER A 233 11.05 -39.13 -2.43
N THR A 234 11.27 -39.46 -3.71
CA THR A 234 11.49 -40.86 -4.13
C THR A 234 12.74 -41.46 -3.48
N GLN A 235 13.86 -40.73 -3.45
CA GLN A 235 15.09 -41.18 -2.80
C GLN A 235 14.90 -41.39 -1.29
N LEU A 236 14.17 -40.49 -0.62
CA LEU A 236 13.87 -40.60 0.80
C LEU A 236 12.99 -41.82 1.09
N SER A 237 11.96 -42.08 0.29
CA SER A 237 11.14 -43.28 0.41
C SER A 237 11.96 -44.56 0.19
N ALA A 238 12.85 -44.58 -0.81
CA ALA A 238 13.72 -45.73 -1.05
C ALA A 238 14.69 -45.99 0.12
N LEU A 239 15.26 -44.92 0.70
CA LEU A 239 16.10 -45.01 1.89
C LEU A 239 15.32 -45.55 3.09
N GLN A 240 14.10 -45.06 3.29
CA GLN A 240 13.24 -45.52 4.38
C GLN A 240 12.90 -47.00 4.23
N SER A 241 12.57 -47.47 3.02
CA SER A 241 12.34 -48.89 2.75
C SER A 241 13.60 -49.74 3.00
N ALA A 242 14.77 -49.29 2.54
CA ALA A 242 16.03 -50.00 2.76
C ALA A 242 16.36 -50.11 4.26
N LEU A 243 16.14 -49.03 5.01
CA LEU A 243 16.34 -49.01 6.46
C LEU A 243 15.38 -49.97 7.17
N SER A 244 14.10 -50.01 6.79
CA SER A 244 13.14 -50.96 7.34
C SER A 244 13.51 -52.42 7.06
N THR A 245 14.00 -52.73 5.85
CA THR A 245 14.52 -54.07 5.54
C THR A 245 15.73 -54.42 6.39
N LEU A 246 16.66 -53.47 6.58
CA LEU A 246 17.85 -53.69 7.41
C LEU A 246 17.47 -53.89 8.89
N SER A 247 16.55 -53.10 9.42
CA SER A 247 16.11 -53.20 10.82
C SER A 247 15.35 -54.50 11.13
N GLY A 248 14.69 -55.09 10.13
CA GLY A 248 13.98 -56.36 10.27
C GLY A 248 14.83 -57.59 9.94
N ARG A 249 16.09 -57.40 9.53
CA ARG A 249 16.99 -58.49 9.21
C ARG A 249 17.62 -59.03 10.48
N ASP A 250 17.54 -60.33 10.65
CA ASP A 250 18.38 -61.03 11.62
C ASP A 250 19.81 -61.12 11.08
N PHE A 251 20.76 -60.56 11.83
CA PHE A 251 22.18 -60.59 11.49
C PHE A 251 22.93 -61.69 12.22
N THR A 252 22.26 -62.33 13.18
CA THR A 252 22.83 -63.40 13.97
C THR A 252 22.29 -64.72 13.42
N ASP A 253 23.18 -65.69 13.28
CA ASP A 253 22.80 -67.07 13.02
C ASP A 253 23.10 -67.83 14.32
N GLU A 254 22.12 -67.84 15.22
CA GLU A 254 22.27 -68.47 16.54
C GLU A 254 22.60 -69.96 16.40
N ASP A 255 22.05 -70.64 15.40
CA ASP A 255 22.31 -72.06 15.14
C ASP A 255 23.76 -72.29 14.72
N ALA A 256 24.31 -71.45 13.84
CA ALA A 256 25.73 -71.53 13.46
C ALA A 256 26.66 -71.19 14.63
N ILE A 257 26.31 -70.21 15.46
CA ILE A 257 27.07 -69.88 16.68
C ILE A 257 27.05 -71.07 17.64
N VAL A 258 25.87 -71.65 17.92
CA VAL A 258 25.71 -72.81 18.79
C VAL A 258 26.48 -74.00 18.23
N ALA A 259 26.36 -74.30 16.94
CA ALA A 259 27.09 -75.38 16.30
C ALA A 259 28.62 -75.19 16.40
N GLY A 260 29.11 -73.97 16.18
CA GLY A 260 30.53 -73.64 16.31
C GLY A 260 31.04 -73.76 17.75
N VAL A 261 30.28 -73.29 18.73
CA VAL A 261 30.60 -73.43 20.15
C VAL A 261 30.64 -74.90 20.55
N LEU A 262 29.64 -75.69 20.15
CA LEU A 262 29.57 -77.12 20.48
C LEU A 262 30.68 -77.93 19.78
N ALA A 263 31.07 -77.58 18.56
CA ALA A 263 32.15 -78.26 17.84
C ALA A 263 33.52 -78.10 18.52
N GLY A 264 33.74 -77.01 19.25
CA GLY A 264 34.97 -76.76 20.00
C GLY A 264 35.00 -77.33 21.42
N LEU A 265 33.90 -77.91 21.89
CA LEU A 265 33.76 -78.42 23.25
C LEU A 265 33.74 -79.95 23.24
N ASP A 266 34.60 -80.54 24.06
CA ASP A 266 34.58 -81.98 24.30
C ASP A 266 33.27 -82.40 25.00
N PRO A 267 32.56 -83.45 24.54
CA PRO A 267 31.29 -83.88 25.13
C PRO A 267 31.35 -84.14 26.64
N ALA A 268 32.48 -84.63 27.17
CA ALA A 268 32.63 -84.83 28.61
C ALA A 268 32.70 -83.50 29.37
N THR A 269 33.31 -82.48 28.78
CA THR A 269 33.34 -81.11 29.33
C THR A 269 31.94 -80.48 29.33
N ILE A 270 31.15 -80.69 28.26
CA ILE A 270 29.76 -80.23 28.20
C ILE A 270 28.94 -80.92 29.31
N ALA A 271 29.01 -82.24 29.41
CA ALA A 271 28.29 -83.00 30.42
C ALA A 271 28.67 -82.57 31.85
N ALA A 272 29.96 -82.37 32.11
CA ALA A 272 30.45 -81.92 33.41
C ALA A 272 29.90 -80.53 33.78
N ARG A 273 29.91 -79.58 32.85
CA ARG A 273 29.37 -78.22 33.09
C ARG A 273 27.86 -78.20 33.26
N ILE A 274 27.15 -79.03 32.51
CA ILE A 274 25.70 -79.21 32.68
C ILE A 274 25.43 -79.73 34.09
N VAL A 275 26.12 -80.78 34.53
CA VAL A 275 25.94 -81.34 35.89
C VAL A 275 26.34 -80.35 36.99
N GLU A 276 27.41 -79.58 36.80
CA GLU A 276 27.89 -78.57 37.77
C GLU A 276 26.88 -77.44 38.00
N HIS A 277 26.15 -77.03 36.95
CA HIS A 277 25.22 -75.89 37.02
C HIS A 277 23.74 -76.28 37.00
N MET A 278 23.42 -77.57 36.89
CA MET A 278 22.04 -78.04 36.91
C MET A 278 21.45 -77.96 38.32
N PRO A 279 20.31 -77.28 38.52
CA PRO A 279 19.62 -77.30 39.80
C PRO A 279 19.30 -78.75 40.22
N ALA A 280 19.45 -79.07 41.50
CA ALA A 280 19.32 -80.44 42.01
C ALA A 280 17.97 -81.11 41.64
N GLU A 281 16.90 -80.31 41.52
CA GLU A 281 15.59 -80.80 41.12
C GLU A 281 15.57 -81.30 39.66
N HIS A 282 16.19 -80.56 38.73
CA HIS A 282 16.29 -80.97 37.33
C HIS A 282 17.22 -82.16 37.16
N ALA A 283 18.31 -82.24 37.93
CA ALA A 283 19.20 -83.39 37.91
C ALA A 283 18.47 -84.67 38.35
N ARG A 284 17.61 -84.57 39.37
CA ARG A 284 16.75 -85.67 39.82
C ARG A 284 15.75 -86.07 38.73
N GLN A 285 15.06 -85.11 38.11
CA GLN A 285 14.11 -85.41 37.02
C GLN A 285 14.80 -86.09 35.83
N LEU A 286 16.00 -85.64 35.46
CA LEU A 286 16.78 -86.25 34.37
C LEU A 286 17.19 -87.70 34.72
N ALA A 287 17.63 -87.92 35.96
CA ALA A 287 18.00 -89.25 36.43
C ALA A 287 16.78 -90.20 36.46
N ASP A 288 15.62 -89.72 36.94
CA ASP A 288 14.38 -90.48 36.98
C ASP A 288 13.90 -90.85 35.55
N GLU A 289 13.96 -89.91 34.60
CA GLU A 289 13.59 -90.14 33.19
C GLU A 289 14.55 -91.13 32.50
N LEU A 290 15.86 -91.00 32.73
CA LEU A 290 16.86 -91.95 32.21
C LEU A 290 16.63 -93.36 32.79
N ALA A 291 16.36 -93.46 34.09
CA ALA A 291 16.05 -94.72 34.75
C ALA A 291 14.77 -95.36 34.19
N ALA A 292 13.72 -94.56 33.97
CA ALA A 292 12.47 -95.03 33.37
C ALA A 292 12.67 -95.53 31.94
N ARG A 293 13.45 -94.83 31.11
CA ARG A 293 13.74 -95.23 29.72
C ARG A 293 14.65 -96.45 29.60
N LEU A 294 15.54 -96.67 30.56
CA LEU A 294 16.40 -97.86 30.60
C LEU A 294 15.67 -99.09 31.14
N ALA A 295 14.56 -98.89 31.87
CA ALA A 295 13.73 -99.96 32.39
C ALA A 295 12.58 -100.37 31.45
N ALA A 296 12.34 -99.60 30.37
CA ALA A 296 11.37 -99.88 29.30
C ALA A 296 12.07 -100.56 28.11
#